data_AF-A0A3S0TWH3-F1
#
_entry.id   AF-A0A3S0TWH3-F1
#
_cell.length_a   1.000
_cell.length_b   1.000
_cell.length_c   1.000
_cell.angle_alpha   90.00
_cell.angle_beta   90.00
_cell.angle_gamma   90.00
#
_symmetry.space_group_name_H-M   'P 1'
#
loop_
_entity.id
_entity.type
_entity.pdbx_description
1 polymer ?
#
loop_
_entity_poly.entity_id
_entity_poly.type
_entity_poly.pdbx_seq_one_letter_code
_entity_poly.pdbx_strand_id
1 'polypeptide(L)'
;MANKKKVNGKKLIAIHNSNAWVFLLLALTGIILYLPALRPILLEVRVWIKDVHIYIGVLSIGILIWYVPLFAKHYKQLRKKQGAHLNLLFVFLILAGHGITGVLLWLQRYFPSKLSSVSLIAHDLLTWILVPYAIYHSITRSARVKKAGREKSSSKTLKEPLVIDRANPILGRKSFIRYSVGTILTLSIAPFFLKWIGKTMNLESVFTYERKVVDKNNMIPAPIPMPESLEPAGGGAKGEFRPYTVTEVPVFSTDNWNFRIDGLVNEKLAYNWKQFLNIPRTVQVSDFHCVTGWSVTNVTWEGILLKDFLKMTGIKENAKFVKFYSGDGTYTDSLTLDQAMMDDIIVAVLLDGKPISGEYGGPVRLVVPKMYAYKSVKWLDRIELIDKDHTGFWEERGYSKNAWVDKME
;
A
#
# COMPACT_ATOMS: atom_id res chain seq x y z
N MET A 1 -15.51 -36.09 -35.30
CA MET A 1 -14.66 -34.98 -34.79
C MET A 1 -15.39 -33.65 -34.50
N ALA A 2 -16.44 -33.26 -35.25
CA ALA A 2 -17.14 -31.98 -35.07
C ALA A 2 -17.84 -31.81 -33.70
N ASN A 3 -18.40 -32.89 -33.13
CA ASN A 3 -19.09 -32.85 -31.84
C ASN A 3 -18.14 -32.59 -30.66
N LYS A 4 -16.94 -33.19 -30.69
CA LYS A 4 -15.88 -32.99 -29.67
C LYS A 4 -15.31 -31.55 -29.70
N LYS A 5 -15.22 -30.92 -30.88
CA LYS A 5 -14.86 -29.50 -31.03
C LYS A 5 -15.94 -28.55 -30.45
N LYS A 6 -17.24 -28.85 -30.67
CA LYS A 6 -18.35 -28.07 -30.08
C LYS A 6 -18.41 -28.17 -28.55
N VAL A 7 -18.21 -29.37 -27.98
CA VAL A 7 -18.20 -29.60 -26.52
C VAL A 7 -17.04 -28.86 -25.84
N ASN A 8 -15.83 -28.91 -26.43
CA ASN A 8 -14.68 -28.18 -25.90
C ASN A 8 -14.87 -26.65 -25.97
N GLY A 9 -15.55 -26.14 -27.00
CA GLY A 9 -15.87 -24.71 -27.14
C GLY A 9 -16.83 -24.20 -26.07
N LYS A 10 -17.89 -24.96 -25.74
CA LYS A 10 -18.83 -24.59 -24.66
C LYS A 10 -18.15 -24.57 -23.29
N LYS A 11 -17.29 -25.56 -23.01
CA LYS A 11 -16.47 -25.58 -21.79
C LYS A 11 -15.59 -24.33 -21.73
N LEU A 12 -14.86 -24.00 -22.80
CA LEU A 12 -13.98 -22.81 -22.83
C LEU A 12 -14.72 -21.50 -22.53
N ILE A 13 -15.95 -21.34 -23.04
CA ILE A 13 -16.79 -20.16 -22.79
C ILE A 13 -17.22 -20.09 -21.32
N ALA A 14 -17.62 -21.21 -20.72
CA ALA A 14 -17.98 -21.25 -19.31
C ALA A 14 -16.80 -20.84 -18.41
N ILE A 15 -15.61 -21.38 -18.67
CA ILE A 15 -14.37 -21.05 -17.94
C ILE A 15 -14.05 -19.57 -18.06
N HIS A 16 -14.15 -19.02 -19.28
CA HIS A 16 -13.89 -17.61 -19.54
C HIS A 16 -14.86 -16.70 -18.76
N ASN A 17 -16.15 -17.05 -18.71
CA ASN A 17 -17.14 -16.30 -17.97
C ASN A 17 -16.91 -16.36 -16.45
N SER A 18 -16.61 -17.54 -15.91
CA SER A 18 -16.27 -17.70 -14.49
C SER A 18 -15.02 -16.89 -14.13
N ASN A 19 -13.99 -16.93 -14.97
CA ASN A 19 -12.77 -16.15 -14.75
C ASN A 19 -13.03 -14.64 -14.80
N ALA A 20 -13.95 -14.18 -15.65
CA ALA A 20 -14.32 -12.76 -15.72
C ALA A 20 -14.96 -12.25 -14.42
N TRP A 21 -15.80 -13.05 -13.76
CA TRP A 21 -16.39 -12.71 -12.46
C TRP A 21 -15.35 -12.69 -11.34
N VAL A 22 -14.47 -13.69 -11.29
CA VAL A 22 -13.36 -13.73 -10.31
C VAL A 22 -12.47 -12.51 -10.47
N PHE A 23 -12.12 -12.16 -11.71
CA PHE A 23 -11.32 -10.97 -11.99
C PHE A 23 -12.04 -9.66 -11.60
N LEU A 24 -13.34 -9.54 -11.87
CA LEU A 24 -14.12 -8.37 -11.46
C LEU A 24 -14.09 -8.17 -9.95
N LEU A 25 -14.28 -9.26 -9.18
CA LEU A 25 -14.22 -9.21 -7.73
C LEU A 25 -12.81 -8.84 -7.23
N LEU A 26 -11.75 -9.36 -7.85
CA LEU A 26 -10.37 -8.96 -7.57
C LEU A 26 -10.14 -7.47 -7.82
N ALA A 27 -10.58 -6.95 -8.96
CA ALA A 27 -10.43 -5.54 -9.30
C ALA A 27 -11.17 -4.64 -8.30
N LEU A 28 -12.41 -4.98 -7.95
CA LEU A 28 -13.21 -4.21 -6.98
C LEU A 28 -12.59 -4.21 -5.59
N THR A 29 -12.24 -5.39 -5.06
CA THR A 29 -11.61 -5.50 -3.75
C THR A 29 -10.24 -4.83 -3.73
N GLY A 30 -9.44 -4.94 -4.81
CA GLY A 30 -8.16 -4.25 -4.95
C GLY A 30 -8.30 -2.72 -4.94
N ILE A 31 -9.27 -2.16 -5.68
CA ILE A 31 -9.56 -0.72 -5.69
C ILE A 31 -9.93 -0.23 -4.28
N ILE A 32 -10.80 -0.97 -3.58
CA ILE A 32 -11.22 -0.63 -2.22
C ILE A 32 -10.01 -0.60 -1.27
N LEU A 33 -9.09 -1.54 -1.40
CA LEU A 33 -7.88 -1.61 -0.58
C LEU A 33 -6.84 -0.53 -0.91
N TYR A 34 -6.81 -0.06 -2.16
CA TYR A 34 -5.87 0.94 -2.69
C TYR A 34 -6.27 2.38 -2.32
N LEU A 35 -7.56 2.72 -2.34
CA LEU A 35 -8.04 4.09 -2.14
C LEU A 35 -7.80 4.62 -0.71
N PRO A 36 -6.98 5.68 -0.52
CA PRO A 36 -6.69 6.21 0.82
C PRO A 36 -7.92 6.71 1.57
N ALA A 37 -8.87 7.34 0.86
CA ALA A 37 -10.09 7.90 1.46
C ALA A 37 -11.02 6.85 2.10
N LEU A 38 -10.91 5.58 1.68
CA LEU A 38 -11.70 4.48 2.26
C LEU A 38 -11.03 3.87 3.48
N ARG A 39 -9.75 4.17 3.75
CA ARG A 39 -8.99 3.59 4.85
C ARG A 39 -9.60 3.88 6.22
N PRO A 40 -9.98 5.14 6.57
CA PRO A 40 -10.56 5.44 7.88
C PRO A 40 -11.94 4.82 8.06
N ILE A 41 -12.75 4.82 6.99
CA ILE A 41 -14.14 4.35 7.01
C ILE A 41 -14.22 2.84 7.21
N LEU A 42 -13.31 2.09 6.58
CA LEU A 42 -13.33 0.63 6.57
C LEU A 42 -12.36 0.02 7.59
N LEU A 43 -11.87 0.77 8.57
CA LEU A 43 -10.75 0.37 9.43
C LEU A 43 -10.90 -1.04 10.05
N GLU A 44 -12.11 -1.40 10.47
CA GLU A 44 -12.45 -2.70 11.05
C GLU A 44 -12.60 -3.81 9.99
N VAL A 45 -13.29 -3.52 8.89
CA VAL A 45 -13.63 -4.51 7.85
C VAL A 45 -12.51 -4.68 6.83
N ARG A 46 -11.55 -3.76 6.76
CA ARG A 46 -10.47 -3.75 5.76
C ARG A 46 -9.60 -4.98 5.81
N VAL A 47 -9.37 -5.54 6.99
CA VAL A 47 -8.62 -6.81 7.16
C VAL A 47 -9.37 -7.96 6.49
N TRP A 48 -10.69 -8.05 6.75
CA TRP A 48 -11.57 -9.01 6.08
C TRP A 48 -11.58 -8.85 4.56
N ILE A 49 -11.65 -7.61 4.05
CA ILE A 49 -11.60 -7.33 2.61
C ILE A 49 -10.28 -7.80 2.01
N LYS A 50 -9.16 -7.57 2.71
CA LYS A 50 -7.82 -8.04 2.30
C LYS A 50 -7.77 -9.57 2.28
N ASP A 51 -8.30 -10.26 3.27
CA ASP A 51 -8.32 -11.72 3.29
C ASP A 51 -9.20 -12.29 2.17
N VAL A 52 -10.39 -11.70 1.95
CA VAL A 52 -11.26 -12.03 0.82
C VAL A 52 -10.53 -11.82 -0.52
N HIS A 53 -9.82 -10.70 -0.70
CA HIS A 53 -9.03 -10.44 -1.90
C HIS A 53 -7.98 -11.54 -2.13
N ILE A 54 -7.27 -11.95 -1.08
CA ILE A 54 -6.29 -13.05 -1.15
C ILE A 54 -6.96 -14.36 -1.56
N TYR A 55 -8.08 -14.74 -0.94
CA TYR A 55 -8.79 -15.98 -1.27
C TYR A 55 -9.30 -16.00 -2.71
N ILE A 56 -9.84 -14.88 -3.20
CA ILE A 56 -10.25 -14.76 -4.62
C ILE A 56 -9.01 -14.84 -5.53
N GLY A 57 -7.87 -14.31 -5.10
CA GLY A 57 -6.60 -14.42 -5.81
C GLY A 57 -6.13 -15.86 -5.95
N VAL A 58 -6.17 -16.64 -4.86
CA VAL A 58 -5.86 -18.08 -4.85
C VAL A 58 -6.82 -18.84 -5.77
N LEU A 59 -8.12 -18.54 -5.71
CA LEU A 59 -9.11 -19.13 -6.63
C LEU A 59 -8.77 -18.82 -8.09
N SER A 60 -8.37 -17.58 -8.41
CA SER A 60 -7.96 -17.17 -9.76
C SER A 60 -6.76 -17.98 -10.26
N ILE A 61 -5.76 -18.20 -9.39
CA ILE A 61 -4.59 -19.04 -9.71
C ILE A 61 -5.01 -20.49 -9.97
N GLY A 62 -5.90 -21.04 -9.16
CA GLY A 62 -6.44 -22.39 -9.37
C GLY A 62 -7.13 -22.55 -10.74
N ILE A 63 -7.91 -21.55 -11.15
CA ILE A 63 -8.55 -21.52 -12.48
C ILE A 63 -7.49 -21.45 -13.60
N LEU A 64 -6.44 -20.64 -13.43
CA LEU A 64 -5.35 -20.53 -14.41
C LEU A 64 -4.58 -21.84 -14.57
N ILE A 65 -4.22 -22.50 -13.46
CA ILE A 65 -3.55 -23.80 -13.46
C ILE A 65 -4.40 -24.83 -14.20
N TRP A 66 -5.69 -24.90 -13.89
CA TRP A 66 -6.60 -25.80 -14.57
C TRP A 66 -6.77 -25.49 -16.07
N TYR A 67 -6.58 -24.23 -16.48
CA TYR A 67 -6.60 -23.82 -17.89
C TYR A 67 -5.34 -24.20 -18.68
N VAL A 68 -4.17 -24.37 -18.05
CA VAL A 68 -2.89 -24.71 -18.72
C VAL A 68 -2.99 -25.86 -19.74
N PRO A 69 -3.57 -27.04 -19.43
CA PRO A 69 -3.67 -28.13 -20.41
C PRO A 69 -4.63 -27.81 -21.57
N LEU A 70 -5.62 -26.94 -21.35
CA LEU A 70 -6.53 -26.45 -22.38
C LEU A 70 -5.87 -25.35 -23.23
N PHE A 71 -5.00 -24.54 -22.63
CA PHE A 71 -4.23 -23.49 -23.30
C PHE A 71 -3.41 -24.07 -24.45
N ALA A 72 -2.63 -25.14 -24.23
CA ALA A 72 -1.82 -25.75 -25.29
C ALA A 72 -2.66 -26.20 -26.50
N LYS A 73 -3.86 -26.74 -26.24
CA LYS A 73 -4.80 -27.15 -27.29
C LYS A 73 -5.40 -25.93 -28.01
N HIS A 74 -5.74 -24.89 -27.28
CA HIS A 74 -6.34 -23.67 -27.81
C HIS A 74 -5.32 -22.83 -28.61
N TYR A 75 -4.10 -22.73 -28.11
CA TYR A 75 -2.95 -22.09 -28.75
C TYR A 75 -2.67 -22.71 -30.12
N LYS A 76 -2.57 -24.04 -30.21
CA LYS A 76 -2.42 -24.76 -31.47
C LYS A 76 -3.57 -24.50 -32.46
N GLN A 77 -4.81 -24.39 -31.98
CA GLN A 77 -5.98 -24.11 -32.82
C GLN A 77 -5.98 -22.69 -33.40
N LEU A 78 -5.43 -21.72 -32.67
CA LEU A 78 -5.40 -20.31 -33.06
C LEU A 78 -4.14 -19.91 -33.82
N ARG A 79 -3.16 -20.80 -34.01
CA ARG A 79 -1.89 -20.51 -34.69
C ARG A 79 -2.06 -19.87 -36.09
N LYS A 80 -3.13 -20.20 -36.81
CA LYS A 80 -3.46 -19.60 -38.13
C LYS A 80 -4.14 -18.23 -38.05
N LYS A 81 -4.47 -17.74 -36.85
CA LYS A 81 -5.11 -16.44 -36.58
C LYS A 81 -4.20 -15.61 -35.67
N GLN A 82 -3.16 -15.01 -36.24
CA GLN A 82 -2.07 -14.34 -35.51
C GLN A 82 -2.56 -13.38 -34.41
N GLY A 83 -3.53 -12.51 -34.70
CA GLY A 83 -4.04 -11.57 -33.69
C GLY A 83 -4.75 -12.25 -32.50
N ALA A 84 -5.48 -13.34 -32.72
CA ALA A 84 -6.13 -14.07 -31.63
C ALA A 84 -5.12 -14.89 -30.81
N HIS A 85 -4.07 -15.38 -31.46
CA HIS A 85 -2.99 -16.14 -30.86
C HIS A 85 -2.13 -15.28 -29.92
N LEU A 86 -1.69 -14.11 -30.40
CA LEU A 86 -0.91 -13.16 -29.59
C LEU A 86 -1.72 -12.63 -28.40
N ASN A 87 -3.01 -12.32 -28.62
CA ASN A 87 -3.91 -11.87 -27.56
C ASN A 87 -4.08 -12.93 -26.45
N LEU A 88 -4.16 -14.22 -26.82
CA LEU A 88 -4.26 -15.30 -25.84
C LEU A 88 -3.00 -15.40 -24.99
N LEU A 89 -1.82 -15.33 -25.62
CA LEU A 89 -0.53 -15.39 -24.93
C LEU A 89 -0.35 -14.18 -23.99
N PHE A 90 -0.63 -12.98 -24.48
CA PHE A 90 -0.54 -11.73 -23.72
C PHE A 90 -1.38 -11.78 -22.43
N VAL A 91 -2.65 -12.16 -22.54
CA VAL A 91 -3.55 -12.26 -21.38
C VAL A 91 -3.07 -13.32 -20.38
N PHE A 92 -2.62 -14.47 -20.89
CA PHE A 92 -2.14 -15.54 -20.03
C PHE A 92 -0.88 -15.12 -19.25
N LEU A 93 0.08 -14.47 -19.91
CA LEU A 93 1.32 -14.00 -19.26
C LEU A 93 1.04 -12.95 -18.18
N ILE A 94 0.16 -11.99 -18.44
CA ILE A 94 -0.20 -10.97 -17.46
C ILE A 94 -0.91 -11.60 -16.25
N LEU A 95 -1.88 -12.49 -16.49
CA LEU A 95 -2.60 -13.18 -15.40
C LEU A 95 -1.66 -14.07 -14.57
N ALA A 96 -0.76 -14.80 -15.22
CA ALA A 96 0.24 -15.62 -14.55
C ALA A 96 1.20 -14.76 -13.72
N GLY A 97 1.74 -13.69 -14.30
CA GLY A 97 2.61 -12.75 -13.58
C GLY A 97 1.90 -12.09 -12.39
N HIS A 98 0.63 -11.71 -12.55
CA HIS A 98 -0.16 -11.12 -11.48
C HIS A 98 -0.40 -12.13 -10.34
N GLY A 99 -0.66 -13.39 -10.68
CA GLY A 99 -0.76 -14.48 -9.71
C GLY A 99 0.54 -14.74 -8.96
N ILE A 100 1.66 -14.82 -9.67
CA ILE A 100 2.99 -15.06 -9.08
C ILE A 100 3.38 -13.93 -8.12
N THR A 101 3.27 -12.68 -8.58
CA THR A 101 3.57 -11.50 -7.74
C THR A 101 2.63 -11.41 -6.53
N GLY A 102 1.35 -11.76 -6.69
CA GLY A 102 0.41 -11.85 -5.56
C GLY A 102 0.79 -12.91 -4.53
N VAL A 103 1.26 -14.08 -4.96
CA VAL A 103 1.76 -15.14 -4.04
C VAL A 103 3.02 -14.69 -3.31
N LEU A 104 3.95 -14.02 -3.99
CA LEU A 104 5.15 -13.48 -3.37
C LEU A 104 4.80 -12.43 -2.30
N LEU A 105 3.82 -11.56 -2.58
CA LEU A 105 3.31 -10.58 -1.60
C LEU A 105 2.59 -11.24 -0.43
N TRP A 106 1.82 -12.30 -0.67
CA TRP A 106 1.18 -13.06 0.41
C TRP A 106 2.21 -13.71 1.34
N LEU A 107 3.30 -14.21 0.77
CA LEU A 107 4.42 -14.85 1.47
C LEU A 107 5.54 -13.87 1.85
N GLN A 108 5.31 -12.55 1.80
CA GLN A 108 6.35 -11.52 1.98
C GLN A 108 7.18 -11.65 3.27
N ARG A 109 6.63 -12.30 4.31
CA ARG A 109 7.32 -12.55 5.59
C ARG A 109 8.49 -13.53 5.48
N TYR A 110 8.51 -14.37 4.44
CA TYR A 110 9.53 -15.40 4.22
C TYR A 110 10.60 -14.98 3.22
N PHE A 111 10.53 -13.75 2.68
CA PHE A 111 11.40 -13.30 1.62
C PHE A 111 12.10 -11.98 1.98
N PRO A 112 13.29 -11.72 1.41
CA PRO A 112 13.96 -10.44 1.60
C PRO A 112 13.09 -9.25 1.18
N SER A 113 13.24 -8.14 1.90
CA SER A 113 12.55 -6.87 1.72
C SER A 113 12.58 -6.35 0.26
N LYS A 114 13.72 -6.54 -0.41
CA LYS A 114 13.92 -6.22 -1.84
C LYS A 114 12.99 -7.01 -2.76
N LEU A 115 12.79 -8.32 -2.51
CA LEU A 115 11.90 -9.15 -3.33
C LEU A 115 10.45 -8.75 -3.15
N SER A 116 10.03 -8.43 -1.92
CA SER A 116 8.67 -7.93 -1.62
C SER A 116 8.42 -6.59 -2.31
N SER A 117 9.39 -5.68 -2.28
CA SER A 117 9.30 -4.39 -2.97
C SER A 117 9.19 -4.55 -4.49
N VAL A 118 10.02 -5.38 -5.12
CA VAL A 118 9.95 -5.66 -6.56
C VAL A 118 8.62 -6.34 -6.92
N SER A 119 8.16 -7.27 -6.09
CA SER A 119 6.88 -7.97 -6.29
C SER A 119 5.71 -7.00 -6.23
N LEU A 120 5.71 -6.03 -5.31
CA LEU A 120 4.67 -5.01 -5.21
C LEU A 120 4.62 -4.15 -6.47
N ILE A 121 5.78 -3.67 -6.94
CA ILE A 121 5.89 -2.85 -8.15
C ILE A 121 5.37 -3.62 -9.37
N ALA A 122 5.80 -4.88 -9.52
CA ALA A 122 5.37 -5.73 -10.61
C ALA A 122 3.87 -6.03 -10.55
N HIS A 123 3.33 -6.29 -9.36
CA HIS A 123 1.90 -6.54 -9.15
C HIS A 123 1.04 -5.34 -9.54
N ASP A 124 1.42 -4.15 -9.07
CA ASP A 124 0.76 -2.89 -9.41
C ASP A 124 0.83 -2.61 -10.91
N LEU A 125 2.02 -2.77 -11.53
CA LEU A 125 2.20 -2.58 -12.98
C LEU A 125 1.29 -3.50 -13.79
N LEU A 126 1.24 -4.78 -13.42
CA LEU A 126 0.38 -5.76 -14.09
C LEU A 126 -1.09 -5.40 -13.88
N THR A 127 -1.48 -4.86 -12.73
CA THR A 127 -2.85 -4.37 -12.46
C THR A 127 -3.20 -3.18 -13.37
N TRP A 128 -2.28 -2.21 -13.52
CA TRP A 128 -2.44 -1.06 -14.41
C TRP A 128 -2.61 -1.44 -15.88
N ILE A 129 -2.10 -2.59 -16.30
CA ILE A 129 -2.30 -3.11 -17.66
C ILE A 129 -3.56 -3.97 -17.74
N LEU A 130 -3.75 -4.87 -16.78
CA LEU A 130 -4.77 -5.91 -16.80
C LEU A 130 -6.19 -5.35 -16.65
N VAL A 131 -6.41 -4.43 -15.71
CA VAL A 131 -7.75 -3.87 -15.44
C VAL A 131 -8.28 -3.07 -16.65
N PRO A 132 -7.53 -2.11 -17.22
CA PRO A 132 -8.01 -1.37 -18.38
C PRO A 132 -8.22 -2.28 -19.59
N TYR A 133 -7.29 -3.22 -19.82
CA TYR A 133 -7.41 -4.18 -20.90
C TYR A 133 -8.67 -5.06 -20.76
N ALA A 134 -9.00 -5.53 -19.55
CA ALA A 134 -10.18 -6.33 -19.30
C ALA A 134 -11.48 -5.54 -19.55
N ILE A 135 -11.54 -4.27 -19.12
CA ILE A 135 -12.67 -3.36 -19.39
C ILE A 135 -12.85 -3.18 -20.90
N TYR A 136 -11.77 -2.82 -21.60
CA TYR A 136 -11.77 -2.65 -23.06
C TYR A 136 -12.20 -3.94 -23.77
N HIS A 137 -11.67 -5.09 -23.36
CA HIS A 137 -12.02 -6.39 -23.94
C HIS A 137 -13.50 -6.73 -23.73
N SER A 138 -14.03 -6.52 -22.52
CA SER A 138 -15.42 -6.80 -22.17
C SER A 138 -16.40 -5.96 -23.00
N ILE A 139 -16.17 -4.65 -23.10
CA ILE A 139 -17.04 -3.72 -23.86
C ILE A 139 -16.98 -4.06 -25.36
N THR A 140 -15.79 -4.21 -25.92
CA THR A 140 -15.60 -4.40 -27.38
C THR A 140 -15.98 -5.79 -27.88
N ARG A 141 -16.06 -6.79 -26.99
CA ARG A 141 -16.52 -8.15 -27.30
C ARG A 141 -17.99 -8.39 -26.98
N SER A 142 -18.67 -7.42 -26.35
CA SER A 142 -20.09 -7.50 -26.03
C SER A 142 -20.96 -7.77 -27.28
N ALA A 143 -22.06 -8.50 -27.08
CA ALA A 143 -22.95 -8.88 -28.17
C ALA A 143 -23.58 -7.66 -28.86
N ARG A 144 -23.81 -6.56 -28.12
CA ARG A 144 -24.34 -5.29 -28.64
C ARG A 144 -23.38 -4.62 -29.63
N VAL A 145 -22.09 -4.53 -29.30
CA VAL A 145 -21.06 -3.97 -30.19
C VAL A 145 -20.79 -4.88 -31.40
N LYS A 146 -20.88 -6.20 -31.23
CA LYS A 146 -20.80 -7.16 -32.36
C LYS A 146 -22.01 -7.09 -33.29
N LYS A 147 -23.23 -6.83 -32.78
CA LYS A 147 -24.46 -6.65 -33.58
C LYS A 147 -24.49 -5.30 -34.30
N ALA A 148 -23.89 -4.25 -33.73
CA ALA A 148 -23.83 -2.91 -34.34
C ALA A 148 -23.05 -2.82 -35.68
N GLY A 149 -22.37 -3.91 -36.10
CA GLY A 149 -21.73 -4.05 -37.41
C GLY A 149 -22.30 -5.20 -38.26
N ARG A 150 -23.40 -5.83 -37.83
CA ARG A 150 -24.18 -6.73 -38.68
C ARG A 150 -25.41 -5.95 -39.14
N GLU A 151 -25.26 -5.12 -40.16
CA GLU A 151 -26.43 -4.80 -40.98
C GLU A 151 -26.93 -6.14 -41.52
N LYS A 152 -28.16 -6.51 -41.14
CA LYS A 152 -28.89 -7.51 -41.92
C LYS A 152 -29.07 -6.85 -43.29
N SER A 153 -28.23 -7.21 -44.26
CA SER A 153 -28.58 -7.09 -45.67
C SER A 153 -29.77 -8.02 -45.91
N SER A 154 -30.96 -7.57 -45.52
CA SER A 154 -32.20 -8.08 -46.06
C SER A 154 -32.23 -7.55 -47.48
N SER A 155 -31.88 -8.40 -48.45
CA SER A 155 -32.06 -8.08 -49.86
C SER A 155 -33.55 -7.95 -50.15
N LYS A 156 -34.14 -6.80 -49.82
CA LYS A 156 -35.33 -6.33 -50.53
C LYS A 156 -34.78 -5.57 -51.72
N THR A 157 -34.99 -6.13 -52.90
CA THR A 157 -34.69 -5.51 -54.19
C THR A 157 -35.41 -4.17 -54.24
N LEU A 158 -34.67 -3.08 -54.01
CA LEU A 158 -35.17 -1.72 -54.23
C LEU A 158 -35.24 -1.52 -55.74
N LYS A 159 -36.39 -1.10 -56.26
CA LYS A 159 -36.67 -1.00 -57.69
C LYS A 159 -36.00 0.20 -58.38
N GLU A 160 -35.36 1.09 -57.64
CA GLU A 160 -34.58 2.19 -58.20
C GLU A 160 -33.31 2.44 -57.36
N PRO A 161 -32.17 2.77 -57.99
CA PRO A 161 -30.96 3.10 -57.27
C PRO A 161 -31.13 4.47 -56.60
N LEU A 162 -31.30 4.46 -55.28
CA LEU A 162 -31.11 5.66 -54.47
C LEU A 162 -29.64 6.11 -54.62
N VAL A 163 -29.40 7.23 -55.31
CA VAL A 163 -28.09 7.89 -55.33
C VAL A 163 -27.88 8.51 -53.95
N ILE A 164 -27.29 7.70 -53.07
CA ILE A 164 -26.86 8.14 -51.76
C ILE A 164 -25.44 8.66 -51.93
N ASP A 165 -25.28 9.97 -52.13
CA ASP A 165 -23.97 10.63 -51.96
C ASP A 165 -23.70 10.76 -50.46
N ARG A 166 -23.26 9.65 -49.86
CA ARG A 166 -22.65 9.66 -48.53
C ARG A 166 -21.20 9.35 -48.74
N ALA A 167 -20.36 10.38 -48.61
CA ALA A 167 -18.95 10.18 -48.32
C ALA A 167 -18.83 9.09 -47.26
N ASN A 168 -18.22 7.95 -47.62
CA ASN A 168 -18.10 6.83 -46.70
C ASN A 168 -17.40 7.34 -45.43
N PRO A 169 -17.96 7.13 -44.23
CA PRO A 169 -17.31 7.58 -43.02
C PRO A 169 -15.93 6.93 -42.91
N ILE A 170 -14.90 7.75 -42.64
CA ILE A 170 -13.49 7.33 -42.52
C ILE A 170 -13.34 6.16 -41.52
N LEU A 171 -14.21 6.10 -40.51
CA LEU A 171 -14.27 5.02 -39.53
C LEU A 171 -15.65 4.37 -39.51
N GLY A 172 -15.70 3.06 -39.74
CA GLY A 172 -16.91 2.28 -39.51
C GLY A 172 -17.35 2.31 -38.04
N ARG A 173 -18.66 2.25 -37.77
CA ARG A 173 -19.28 2.37 -36.43
C ARG A 173 -18.64 1.48 -35.35
N LYS A 174 -18.25 0.25 -35.70
CA LYS A 174 -17.56 -0.68 -34.79
C LYS A 174 -16.15 -0.21 -34.43
N SER A 175 -15.43 0.36 -35.39
CA SER A 175 -14.10 0.93 -35.17
C SER A 175 -14.21 2.21 -34.37
N PHE A 176 -15.17 3.08 -34.69
CA PHE A 176 -15.48 4.29 -33.92
C PHE A 176 -15.70 3.96 -32.43
N ILE A 177 -16.62 3.04 -32.11
CA ILE A 177 -16.90 2.64 -30.72
C ILE A 177 -15.63 2.11 -30.02
N ARG A 178 -14.80 1.33 -30.71
CA ARG A 178 -13.56 0.78 -30.13
C ARG A 178 -12.55 1.89 -29.81
N TYR A 179 -12.33 2.81 -30.74
CA TYR A 179 -11.41 3.93 -30.53
C TYR A 179 -11.94 4.86 -29.44
N SER A 180 -13.23 5.22 -29.45
CA SER A 180 -13.82 6.07 -28.41
C SER A 180 -13.68 5.46 -27.02
N VAL A 181 -13.98 4.17 -26.86
CA VAL A 181 -13.82 3.47 -25.56
C VAL A 181 -12.35 3.46 -25.14
N GLY A 182 -11.44 3.16 -26.06
CA GLY A 182 -10.00 3.17 -25.77
C GLY A 182 -9.51 4.56 -25.33
N THR A 183 -9.87 5.61 -26.07
CA THR A 183 -9.48 7.00 -25.78
C THR A 183 -10.02 7.46 -24.43
N ILE A 184 -11.30 7.24 -24.13
CA ILE A 184 -11.89 7.61 -22.83
C ILE A 184 -11.14 6.90 -21.70
N LEU A 185 -10.92 5.59 -21.83
CA LEU A 185 -10.22 4.80 -20.82
C LEU A 185 -8.79 5.31 -20.60
N THR A 186 -8.05 5.58 -21.68
CA THR A 186 -6.70 6.16 -21.59
C THR A 186 -6.71 7.51 -20.90
N LEU A 187 -7.59 8.44 -21.30
CA LEU A 187 -7.65 9.79 -20.71
C LEU A 187 -8.03 9.76 -19.23
N SER A 188 -8.91 8.84 -18.82
CA SER A 188 -9.32 8.70 -17.41
C SER A 188 -8.23 8.07 -16.53
N ILE A 189 -7.42 7.17 -17.07
CA ILE A 189 -6.46 6.35 -16.29
C ILE A 189 -5.04 6.89 -16.35
N ALA A 190 -4.64 7.49 -17.48
CA ALA A 190 -3.27 7.96 -17.72
C ALA A 190 -2.74 8.92 -16.65
N PRO A 191 -3.50 9.93 -16.15
CA PRO A 191 -2.98 10.82 -15.11
C PRO A 191 -2.59 10.07 -13.82
N PHE A 192 -3.40 9.09 -13.41
CA PHE A 192 -3.13 8.29 -12.22
C PHE A 192 -1.96 7.33 -12.42
N PHE A 193 -1.87 6.71 -13.60
CA PHE A 193 -0.76 5.84 -13.96
C PHE A 193 0.58 6.58 -14.01
N LEU A 194 0.62 7.75 -14.65
CA LEU A 194 1.81 8.60 -14.70
C LEU A 194 2.26 9.03 -13.30
N LYS A 195 1.31 9.43 -12.45
CA LYS A 195 1.58 9.74 -11.04
C LYS A 195 2.15 8.54 -10.28
N TRP A 196 1.61 7.34 -10.50
CA TRP A 196 2.11 6.11 -9.88
C TRP A 196 3.51 5.72 -10.37
N ILE A 197 3.81 5.86 -11.67
CA ILE A 197 5.16 5.64 -12.22
C ILE A 197 6.17 6.59 -11.58
N GLY A 198 5.85 7.90 -11.53
CA GLY A 198 6.74 8.91 -10.96
C GLY A 198 7.14 8.56 -9.52
N LYS A 199 6.15 8.20 -8.70
CA LYS A 199 6.36 7.74 -7.32
C LYS A 199 7.17 6.45 -7.23
N THR A 200 6.92 5.48 -8.10
CA THR A 200 7.48 4.13 -7.99
C THR A 200 8.92 4.05 -8.47
N MET A 201 9.27 4.76 -9.54
CA MET A 201 10.61 4.71 -10.15
C MET A 201 11.58 5.74 -9.58
N ASN A 202 11.19 6.48 -8.53
CA ASN A 202 11.98 7.58 -7.98
C ASN A 202 12.38 8.60 -9.07
N LEU A 203 11.56 8.71 -10.13
CA LEU A 203 11.72 9.65 -11.25
C LEU A 203 11.25 11.07 -10.87
N GLU A 204 11.21 11.37 -9.57
CA GLU A 204 10.79 12.67 -9.04
C GLU A 204 11.64 13.81 -9.60
N SER A 205 12.91 13.56 -9.96
CA SER A 205 13.80 14.56 -10.57
C SER A 205 13.36 15.08 -11.94
N VAL A 206 12.48 14.39 -12.66
CA VAL A 206 12.00 14.80 -14.00
C VAL A 206 10.63 15.50 -13.94
N PHE A 207 9.87 15.30 -12.85
CA PHE A 207 8.52 15.85 -12.68
C PHE A 207 8.36 16.68 -11.41
N THR A 208 9.45 17.20 -10.82
CA THR A 208 9.47 17.92 -9.54
C THR A 208 8.45 19.07 -9.50
N TYR A 209 7.30 18.78 -8.88
CA TYR A 209 6.89 19.57 -7.74
C TYR A 209 7.53 18.87 -6.54
N GLU A 210 8.54 19.48 -5.91
CA GLU A 210 8.91 19.07 -4.55
C GLU A 210 7.61 19.00 -3.76
N ARG A 211 7.19 17.82 -3.31
CA ARG A 211 6.22 17.77 -2.22
C ARG A 211 7.00 18.23 -1.00
N LYS A 212 7.14 19.56 -0.86
CA LYS A 212 7.48 20.20 0.40
C LYS A 212 6.47 19.63 1.39
N VAL A 213 6.92 18.75 2.29
CA VAL A 213 6.07 18.27 3.38
C VAL A 213 5.74 19.53 4.16
N VAL A 214 4.57 20.11 3.88
CA VAL A 214 4.10 21.28 4.59
C VAL A 214 3.71 20.76 5.96
N ASP A 215 4.65 20.85 6.89
CA ASP A 215 4.37 20.51 8.27
C ASP A 215 3.34 21.50 8.79
N LYS A 216 2.17 20.97 9.14
CA LYS A 216 1.06 21.76 9.67
C LYS A 216 1.23 22.02 11.16
N ASN A 217 2.16 21.33 11.82
CA ASN A 217 2.46 21.54 13.22
C ASN A 217 3.00 22.94 13.45
N ASN A 218 2.54 23.58 14.52
CA ASN A 218 2.99 24.91 14.95
C ASN A 218 3.55 24.84 16.38
N MET A 219 4.75 24.27 16.51
CA MET A 219 5.41 24.05 17.80
C MET A 219 6.39 25.18 18.09
N ILE A 220 6.11 25.94 19.16
CA ILE A 220 6.90 27.12 19.53
C ILE A 220 7.38 26.97 20.99
N PRO A 221 8.70 27.03 21.26
CA PRO A 221 9.79 27.18 20.28
C PRO A 221 10.03 25.89 19.49
N ALA A 222 10.66 26.01 18.31
CA ALA A 222 11.15 24.83 17.59
C ALA A 222 12.30 24.17 18.38
N PRO A 223 12.44 22.83 18.35
CA PRO A 223 13.55 22.16 18.99
C PRO A 223 14.86 22.55 18.29
N ILE A 224 15.87 22.94 19.08
CA ILE A 224 17.19 23.28 18.57
C ILE A 224 18.02 21.99 18.58
N PRO A 225 18.60 21.54 17.45
CA PRO A 225 19.42 20.32 17.42
C PRO A 225 20.70 20.49 18.24
N MET A 226 21.15 19.39 18.86
CA MET A 226 22.47 19.33 19.49
C MET A 226 23.59 19.39 18.42
N PRO A 227 24.83 19.82 18.78
CA PRO A 227 25.95 19.86 17.83
C PRO A 227 26.18 18.53 17.09
N GLU A 228 25.99 17.41 17.79
CA GLU A 228 26.16 16.04 17.24
C GLU A 228 25.04 15.62 16.27
N SER A 229 23.97 16.41 16.16
CA SER A 229 22.79 16.16 15.33
C SER A 229 22.66 17.17 14.17
N LEU A 230 23.37 18.31 14.24
CA LEU A 230 23.40 19.34 13.19
C LEU A 230 23.86 18.77 11.86
N GLU A 231 25.01 18.08 11.90
CA GLU A 231 25.42 17.17 10.83
C GLU A 231 24.95 15.78 11.25
N PRO A 232 24.09 15.09 10.48
CA PRO A 232 23.54 13.82 10.90
C PRO A 232 24.66 12.83 11.23
N ALA A 233 24.75 12.41 12.50
CA ALA A 233 25.80 11.51 12.98
C ALA A 233 25.91 10.20 12.17
N GLY A 234 24.80 9.73 11.58
CA GLY A 234 24.78 8.57 10.67
C GLY A 234 25.31 8.85 9.24
N GLY A 235 25.73 10.07 8.93
CA GLY A 235 26.01 10.51 7.56
C GLY A 235 24.74 10.74 6.72
N GLY A 236 23.60 10.89 7.39
CA GLY A 236 22.28 11.11 6.81
C GLY A 236 21.52 9.81 6.53
N ALA A 237 20.21 9.85 6.73
CA ALA A 237 19.32 8.73 6.44
C ALA A 237 19.46 8.25 4.98
N LYS A 238 19.69 6.93 4.81
CA LYS A 238 19.77 6.27 3.50
C LYS A 238 18.50 5.47 3.24
N GLY A 239 17.76 5.87 2.21
CA GLY A 239 16.45 5.33 1.89
C GLY A 239 15.39 6.42 1.98
N GLU A 240 14.12 6.02 1.85
CA GLU A 240 13.00 6.97 1.86
C GLU A 240 11.98 6.54 2.92
N PHE A 241 11.63 7.47 3.81
CA PHE A 241 10.53 7.25 4.75
C PHE A 241 9.21 7.19 3.99
N ARG A 242 8.50 6.06 4.13
CA ARG A 242 7.15 5.91 3.59
C ARG A 242 6.13 6.14 4.71
N PRO A 243 5.42 7.29 4.73
CA PRO A 243 4.47 7.56 5.81
C PRO A 243 3.25 6.63 5.67
N TYR A 244 3.11 5.70 6.62
CA TYR A 244 1.89 4.93 6.85
C TYR A 244 1.14 5.52 8.04
N THR A 245 -0.11 5.93 7.82
CA THR A 245 -1.01 6.39 8.88
C THR A 245 -2.27 5.54 8.87
N VAL A 246 -2.80 5.27 10.06
CA VAL A 246 -4.09 4.60 10.26
C VAL A 246 -5.24 5.60 10.14
N THR A 247 -4.97 6.85 10.52
CA THR A 247 -5.85 8.01 10.56
C THR A 247 -5.33 9.12 9.63
N GLU A 248 -6.04 10.25 9.57
CA GLU A 248 -5.47 11.49 9.02
C GLU A 248 -4.33 12.01 9.92
N VAL A 249 -3.40 12.78 9.35
CA VAL A 249 -2.28 13.34 10.11
C VAL A 249 -2.82 14.41 11.07
N PRO A 250 -2.73 14.19 12.41
CA PRO A 250 -3.13 15.19 13.39
C PRO A 250 -2.23 16.44 13.30
N VAL A 251 -2.77 17.57 13.75
CA VAL A 251 -2.08 18.86 13.74
C VAL A 251 -1.90 19.34 15.17
N PHE A 252 -0.65 19.56 15.56
CA PHE A 252 -0.29 19.97 16.91
C PHE A 252 0.20 21.42 16.96
N SER A 253 -0.07 22.08 18.08
CA SER A 253 0.48 23.36 18.47
C SER A 253 0.92 23.31 19.93
N THR A 254 1.70 24.30 20.37
CA THR A 254 2.08 24.46 21.78
C THR A 254 0.88 24.50 22.74
N ASP A 255 -0.30 24.92 22.26
CA ASP A 255 -1.51 25.08 23.09
C ASP A 255 -2.34 23.79 23.21
N ASN A 256 -2.26 22.90 22.21
CA ASN A 256 -3.07 21.68 22.18
C ASN A 256 -2.27 20.40 22.49
N TRP A 257 -0.95 20.49 22.55
CA TRP A 257 -0.08 19.36 22.81
C TRP A 257 0.33 19.27 24.28
N ASN A 258 0.24 18.07 24.84
CA ASN A 258 0.76 17.73 26.16
C ASN A 258 1.30 16.31 26.15
N PHE A 259 2.37 16.07 26.90
CA PHE A 259 2.95 14.75 27.08
C PHE A 259 2.76 14.25 28.51
N ARG A 260 2.39 12.99 28.71
CA ARG A 260 2.15 12.41 30.03
C ARG A 260 2.83 11.06 30.23
N ILE A 261 3.30 10.83 31.45
CA ILE A 261 3.72 9.51 31.92
C ILE A 261 2.96 9.19 33.19
N ASP A 262 2.21 8.09 33.18
CA ASP A 262 1.34 7.70 34.29
C ASP A 262 1.19 6.16 34.43
N GLY A 263 0.15 5.72 35.15
CA GLY A 263 -0.06 4.32 35.50
C GLY A 263 0.71 3.91 36.76
N LEU A 264 1.42 2.79 36.67
CA LEU A 264 2.18 2.16 37.75
C LEU A 264 3.56 2.81 37.96
N VAL A 265 3.53 4.11 38.25
CA VAL A 265 4.69 4.94 38.57
C VAL A 265 4.61 5.53 39.97
N ASN A 266 5.74 5.89 40.55
CA ASN A 266 5.80 6.59 41.84
C ASN A 266 5.37 8.06 41.67
N GLU A 267 5.88 8.72 40.65
CA GLU A 267 5.54 10.10 40.30
C GLU A 267 4.97 10.18 38.88
N LYS A 268 3.79 10.79 38.75
CA LYS A 268 3.17 11.05 37.45
C LYS A 268 3.75 12.33 36.87
N LEU A 269 4.12 12.30 35.60
CA LEU A 269 4.69 13.45 34.90
C LEU A 269 3.73 13.96 33.83
N ALA A 270 3.65 15.28 33.70
CA ALA A 270 2.94 15.95 32.63
C ALA A 270 3.75 17.16 32.18
N TYR A 271 4.00 17.26 30.88
CA TYR A 271 4.81 18.30 30.28
C TYR A 271 4.03 19.00 29.17
N ASN A 272 3.99 20.33 29.26
CA ASN A 272 3.74 21.14 28.06
C ASN A 272 4.98 21.15 27.17
N TRP A 273 4.83 21.66 25.94
CA TRP A 273 5.91 21.64 24.95
C TRP A 273 7.22 22.28 25.43
N LYS A 274 7.16 23.44 26.10
CA LYS A 274 8.35 24.14 26.59
C LYS A 274 9.07 23.34 27.66
N GLN A 275 8.33 22.72 28.58
CA GLN A 275 8.91 21.88 29.62
C GLN A 275 9.53 20.62 29.03
N PHE A 276 8.88 20.01 28.04
CA PHE A 276 9.37 18.81 27.38
C PHE A 276 10.72 19.05 26.68
N LEU A 277 10.90 20.21 26.04
CA LEU A 277 12.17 20.56 25.39
C LEU A 277 13.33 20.80 26.35
N ASN A 278 13.07 21.04 27.64
CA ASN A 278 14.11 21.22 28.65
C ASN A 278 14.65 19.90 29.21
N ILE A 279 14.06 18.76 28.83
CA ILE A 279 14.52 17.45 29.27
C ILE A 279 15.82 17.12 28.52
N PRO A 280 16.88 16.62 29.21
CA PRO A 280 18.12 16.24 28.56
C PRO A 280 17.89 15.26 27.41
N ARG A 281 18.46 15.58 26.25
CA ARG A 281 18.35 14.77 25.02
C ARG A 281 19.66 14.01 24.76
N THR A 282 19.53 12.96 23.97
CA THR A 282 20.60 12.11 23.45
C THR A 282 20.46 12.02 21.95
N VAL A 283 21.60 11.93 21.26
CA VAL A 283 21.68 11.65 19.82
C VAL A 283 22.00 10.16 19.64
N GLN A 284 21.25 9.50 18.78
CA GLN A 284 21.42 8.08 18.48
C GLN A 284 21.30 7.85 16.97
N VAL A 285 22.13 6.95 16.45
CA VAL A 285 22.01 6.47 15.07
C VAL A 285 21.38 5.08 15.09
N SER A 286 20.33 4.88 14.30
CA SER A 286 19.73 3.56 14.16
C SER A 286 19.06 3.36 12.80
N ASP A 287 18.89 2.10 12.43
CA ASP A 287 18.09 1.74 11.26
C ASP A 287 16.60 1.71 11.62
N PHE A 288 15.76 1.87 10.59
CA PHE A 288 14.31 1.89 10.70
C PHE A 288 13.69 0.94 9.67
N HIS A 289 13.17 -0.19 10.14
CA HIS A 289 12.68 -1.27 9.28
C HIS A 289 11.16 -1.39 9.29
N CYS A 290 10.54 -1.37 8.13
CA CYS A 290 9.10 -1.61 8.02
C CYS A 290 8.81 -3.07 7.68
N VAL A 291 7.77 -3.62 8.31
CA VAL A 291 7.23 -4.96 8.03
C VAL A 291 6.78 -5.14 6.57
N THR A 292 6.56 -4.03 5.83
CA THR A 292 6.23 -4.06 4.39
C THR A 292 7.46 -4.09 3.48
N GLY A 293 8.66 -4.28 4.02
CA GLY A 293 9.86 -4.57 3.25
C GLY A 293 10.60 -3.34 2.70
N TRP A 294 10.43 -2.16 3.30
CA TRP A 294 11.34 -1.04 3.09
C TRP A 294 12.09 -0.73 4.37
N SER A 295 13.25 -0.08 4.25
CA SER A 295 14.07 0.31 5.38
C SER A 295 14.76 1.65 5.09
N VAL A 296 15.05 2.39 6.15
CA VAL A 296 15.89 3.58 6.10
C VAL A 296 17.04 3.33 7.08
N THR A 297 18.27 3.41 6.61
CA THR A 297 19.46 3.10 7.43
C THR A 297 20.25 4.33 7.80
N ASN A 298 21.04 4.23 8.86
CA ASN A 298 21.84 5.33 9.40
C ASN A 298 21.04 6.60 9.73
N VAL A 299 19.83 6.45 10.26
CA VAL A 299 18.99 7.59 10.65
C VAL A 299 19.52 8.18 11.95
N THR A 300 19.71 9.49 12.00
CA THR A 300 20.08 10.20 13.23
C THR A 300 18.81 10.66 13.94
N TRP A 301 18.55 10.10 15.11
CA TRP A 301 17.45 10.48 16.00
C TRP A 301 18.01 11.30 17.15
N GLU A 302 17.28 12.36 17.53
CA GLU A 302 17.57 13.09 18.77
C GLU A 302 16.31 13.26 19.59
N GLY A 303 16.42 12.94 20.88
CA GLY A 303 15.30 12.81 21.80
C GLY A 303 15.73 12.30 23.16
N ILE A 304 14.81 11.71 23.92
CA ILE A 304 15.07 11.21 25.26
C ILE A 304 15.01 9.67 25.22
N LEU A 305 16.00 8.99 25.80
CA LEU A 305 15.95 7.53 25.91
C LEU A 305 14.77 7.13 26.79
N LEU A 306 13.98 6.15 26.34
CA LEU A 306 12.78 5.72 27.04
C LEU A 306 13.10 5.24 28.46
N LYS A 307 14.18 4.47 28.62
CA LYS A 307 14.64 4.01 29.93
C LYS A 307 14.89 5.15 30.93
N ASP A 308 15.36 6.30 30.45
CA ASP A 308 15.68 7.44 31.31
C ASP A 308 14.41 8.18 31.70
N PHE A 309 13.44 8.29 30.78
CA PHE A 309 12.09 8.75 31.09
C PHE A 309 11.42 7.89 32.19
N LEU A 310 11.50 6.57 32.08
CA LEU A 310 10.90 5.65 33.05
C LEU A 310 11.60 5.71 34.41
N LYS A 311 12.91 5.94 34.44
CA LYS A 311 13.66 6.15 35.69
C LYS A 311 13.25 7.44 36.39
N MET A 312 12.98 8.52 35.66
CA MET A 312 12.52 9.80 36.25
C MET A 312 11.21 9.65 37.02
N THR A 313 10.30 8.78 36.58
CA THR A 313 9.00 8.57 37.27
C THR A 313 9.07 7.62 38.46
N GLY A 314 10.10 6.77 38.52
CA GLY A 314 10.14 5.60 39.39
C GLY A 314 9.10 4.54 38.98
N ILE A 315 9.54 3.30 38.80
CA ILE A 315 8.68 2.19 38.37
C ILE A 315 8.16 1.46 39.61
N LYS A 316 6.84 1.22 39.71
CA LYS A 316 6.27 0.39 40.78
C LYS A 316 6.56 -1.09 40.53
N GLU A 317 6.75 -1.86 41.60
CA GLU A 317 7.14 -3.28 41.55
C GLU A 317 6.21 -4.17 40.72
N ASN A 318 4.92 -3.82 40.63
CA ASN A 318 3.93 -4.60 39.89
C ASN A 318 3.81 -4.20 38.40
N ALA A 319 4.56 -3.20 37.93
CA ALA A 319 4.57 -2.82 36.52
C ALA A 319 5.25 -3.92 35.68
N LYS A 320 4.59 -4.35 34.60
CA LYS A 320 5.10 -5.42 33.71
C LYS A 320 5.20 -5.01 32.25
N PHE A 321 4.44 -3.99 31.86
CA PHE A 321 4.40 -3.51 30.48
C PHE A 321 4.36 -1.98 30.46
N VAL A 322 4.79 -1.43 29.33
CA VAL A 322 4.72 -0.01 29.01
C VAL A 322 3.84 0.15 27.79
N LYS A 323 2.72 0.86 27.94
CA LYS A 323 1.76 1.14 26.90
C LYS A 323 1.98 2.55 26.36
N PHE A 324 1.87 2.68 25.05
CA PHE A 324 2.09 3.91 24.31
C PHE A 324 0.81 4.31 23.60
N TYR A 325 0.51 5.61 23.67
CA TYR A 325 -0.65 6.21 23.02
C TYR A 325 -0.20 7.24 21.99
N SER A 326 -0.85 7.20 20.84
CA SER A 326 -0.71 8.20 19.79
C SER A 326 -1.75 9.30 19.96
N GLY A 327 -1.35 10.54 19.71
CA GLY A 327 -2.22 11.71 19.70
C GLY A 327 -3.23 11.74 18.55
N ASP A 328 -3.26 10.73 17.68
CA ASP A 328 -4.37 10.48 16.76
C ASP A 328 -5.60 9.85 17.44
N GLY A 329 -5.48 9.46 18.72
CA GLY A 329 -6.55 8.90 19.54
C GLY A 329 -6.97 7.47 19.17
N THR A 330 -6.34 6.86 18.17
CA THR A 330 -6.69 5.52 17.67
C THR A 330 -5.57 4.53 17.92
N TYR A 331 -4.32 4.94 17.66
CA TYR A 331 -3.20 4.02 17.67
C TYR A 331 -2.66 3.80 19.08
N THR A 332 -2.54 2.54 19.48
CA THR A 332 -1.84 2.15 20.71
C THR A 332 -0.94 0.96 20.45
N ASP A 333 0.13 0.88 21.22
CA ASP A 333 1.09 -0.21 21.18
C ASP A 333 1.63 -0.46 22.61
N SER A 334 2.30 -1.58 22.83
CA SER A 334 2.88 -1.94 24.13
C SER A 334 4.17 -2.73 23.97
N LEU A 335 5.07 -2.53 24.93
CA LEU A 335 6.28 -3.30 25.13
C LEU A 335 6.26 -3.93 26.53
N THR A 336 6.94 -5.07 26.71
CA THR A 336 7.26 -5.53 28.06
C THR A 336 8.17 -4.51 28.75
N LEU A 337 8.18 -4.50 30.08
CA LEU A 337 9.07 -3.60 30.83
C LEU A 337 10.54 -3.83 30.44
N ASP A 338 10.96 -5.09 30.28
CA ASP A 338 12.32 -5.45 29.85
C ASP A 338 12.65 -4.88 28.46
N GLN A 339 11.71 -4.95 27.51
CA GLN A 339 11.86 -4.36 26.19
C GLN A 339 11.95 -2.83 26.27
N ALA A 340 11.07 -2.20 27.05
CA ALA A 340 11.02 -0.75 27.22
C ALA A 340 12.29 -0.18 27.89
N MET A 341 13.00 -1.01 28.65
CA MET A 341 14.27 -0.65 29.32
C MET A 341 15.51 -0.85 28.44
N MET A 342 15.37 -1.27 27.17
CA MET A 342 16.49 -1.36 26.24
C MET A 342 17.17 0.00 26.01
N ASP A 343 18.49 -0.04 25.78
CA ASP A 343 19.33 1.16 25.71
C ASP A 343 19.12 2.02 24.46
N ASP A 344 18.45 1.48 23.44
CA ASP A 344 18.33 2.06 22.10
C ASP A 344 16.91 2.52 21.75
N ILE A 345 15.96 2.48 22.68
CA ILE A 345 14.61 3.03 22.47
C ILE A 345 14.59 4.51 22.81
N ILE A 346 14.16 5.34 21.85
CA ILE A 346 14.18 6.79 21.98
C ILE A 346 12.80 7.41 21.70
N VAL A 347 12.44 8.40 22.52
CA VAL A 347 11.33 9.32 22.31
C VAL A 347 11.89 10.53 21.58
N ALA A 348 11.82 10.50 20.24
CA ALA A 348 12.49 11.42 19.33
C ALA A 348 11.66 12.67 19.02
N VAL A 349 12.36 13.81 18.90
CA VAL A 349 11.83 15.12 18.48
C VAL A 349 12.46 15.63 17.18
N LEU A 350 13.67 15.14 16.86
CA LEU A 350 14.41 15.49 15.66
C LEU A 350 14.79 14.24 14.88
N LEU A 351 14.86 14.41 13.56
CA LEU A 351 15.30 13.44 12.57
C LEU A 351 16.31 14.16 11.67
N ASP A 352 17.55 13.66 11.64
CA ASP A 352 18.68 14.25 10.90
C ASP A 352 18.78 15.78 11.08
N GLY A 353 18.85 16.21 12.35
CA GLY A 353 19.02 17.62 12.73
C GLY A 353 17.79 18.52 12.53
N LYS A 354 16.66 17.97 12.05
CA LYS A 354 15.44 18.74 11.75
C LYS A 354 14.25 18.28 12.59
N PRO A 355 13.30 19.17 12.94
CA PRO A 355 12.06 18.77 13.61
C PRO A 355 11.35 17.68 12.82
N ILE A 356 10.87 16.64 13.51
CA ILE A 356 10.12 15.58 12.86
C ILE A 356 8.81 16.18 12.35
N SER A 357 8.53 16.03 11.06
CA SER A 357 7.29 16.52 10.47
C SER A 357 6.08 15.74 10.95
N GLY A 358 4.88 16.33 10.86
CA GLY A 358 3.63 15.62 11.17
C GLY A 358 3.46 14.29 10.42
N GLU A 359 3.87 14.20 9.13
CA GLU A 359 3.77 12.95 8.36
C GLU A 359 4.66 11.82 8.93
N TYR A 360 5.81 12.17 9.49
CA TYR A 360 6.76 11.25 10.11
C TYR A 360 6.53 11.02 11.60
N GLY A 361 5.45 11.59 12.14
CA GLY A 361 5.00 11.34 13.51
C GLY A 361 5.36 12.43 14.51
N GLY A 362 5.81 13.60 14.04
CA GLY A 362 6.09 14.73 14.92
C GLY A 362 4.83 15.37 15.50
N PRO A 363 4.92 16.05 16.64
CA PRO A 363 6.15 16.64 17.16
C PRO A 363 7.04 15.68 17.96
N VAL A 364 6.48 14.56 18.43
CA VAL A 364 7.19 13.54 19.21
C VAL A 364 6.81 12.16 18.72
N ARG A 365 7.79 11.26 18.56
CA ARG A 365 7.52 9.86 18.23
C ARG A 365 8.37 8.91 19.05
N LEU A 366 7.88 7.69 19.24
CA LEU A 366 8.68 6.57 19.68
C LEU A 366 9.47 5.99 18.49
N VAL A 367 10.69 5.56 18.75
CA VAL A 367 11.54 4.78 17.84
C VAL A 367 12.06 3.55 18.60
N VAL A 368 11.80 2.36 18.05
CA VAL A 368 12.17 1.06 18.63
C VAL A 368 13.02 0.31 17.60
N PRO A 369 14.35 0.52 17.55
CA PRO A 369 15.17 0.12 16.39
C PRO A 369 15.19 -1.37 16.08
N LYS A 370 15.25 -2.21 17.11
CA LYS A 370 15.32 -3.67 16.99
C LYS A 370 13.99 -4.33 16.61
N MET A 371 12.92 -3.54 16.48
CA MET A 371 11.58 -4.03 16.14
C MET A 371 11.06 -3.36 14.87
N TYR A 372 10.11 -4.01 14.21
CA TYR A 372 9.46 -3.42 13.05
C TYR A 372 8.75 -2.11 13.42
N ALA A 373 8.80 -1.17 12.49
CA ALA A 373 8.34 0.22 12.59
C ALA A 373 6.93 0.44 13.16
N TYR A 374 6.08 -0.58 13.16
CA TYR A 374 4.77 -0.47 13.80
C TYR A 374 4.87 -0.36 15.32
N LYS A 375 5.91 -0.90 15.96
CA LYS A 375 6.17 -0.66 17.40
C LYS A 375 6.62 0.78 17.69
N SER A 376 7.05 1.52 16.66
CA SER A 376 7.54 2.90 16.77
C SER A 376 6.39 3.91 16.63
N VAL A 377 5.59 4.06 17.70
CA VAL A 377 4.40 4.91 17.79
C VAL A 377 4.66 6.34 17.33
N LYS A 378 3.83 6.84 16.41
CA LYS A 378 3.86 8.23 15.95
C LYS A 378 2.99 9.12 16.84
N TRP A 379 3.30 10.41 16.88
CA TRP A 379 2.53 11.41 17.63
C TRP A 379 2.40 11.03 19.11
N LEU A 380 3.47 10.47 19.69
CA LEU A 380 3.45 9.94 21.04
C LEU A 380 3.13 11.06 22.05
N ASP A 381 2.03 10.90 22.79
CA ASP A 381 1.56 11.89 23.76
C ASP A 381 1.37 11.32 25.17
N ARG A 382 1.29 9.99 25.32
CA ARG A 382 1.17 9.34 26.62
C ARG A 382 1.89 8.00 26.69
N ILE A 383 2.58 7.80 27.81
CA ILE A 383 3.20 6.55 28.24
C ILE A 383 2.52 6.11 29.54
N GLU A 384 2.08 4.87 29.62
CA GLU A 384 1.39 4.33 30.79
C GLU A 384 2.02 2.99 31.20
N LEU A 385 2.48 2.88 32.45
CA LEU A 385 2.95 1.62 32.99
C LEU A 385 1.77 0.80 33.51
N ILE A 386 1.68 -0.46 33.08
CA ILE A 386 0.55 -1.35 33.38
C ILE A 386 1.04 -2.73 33.85
N ASP A 387 0.20 -3.43 34.62
CA ASP A 387 0.47 -4.77 35.16
C ASP A 387 0.00 -5.88 34.21
N LYS A 388 -1.03 -5.59 33.41
CA LYS A 388 -1.64 -6.51 32.46
C LYS A 388 -1.16 -6.25 31.06
N ASP A 389 -1.11 -7.32 30.30
CA ASP A 389 -0.72 -7.27 28.91
C ASP A 389 -1.75 -6.48 28.07
N HIS A 390 -1.27 -5.71 27.08
CA HIS A 390 -2.09 -4.93 26.15
C HIS A 390 -1.87 -5.43 24.72
N THR A 391 -2.96 -5.56 23.96
CA THR A 391 -2.90 -5.87 22.53
C THR A 391 -3.02 -4.56 21.75
N GLY A 392 -1.94 -4.19 21.05
CA GLY A 392 -1.88 -2.98 20.25
C GLY A 392 -2.68 -3.06 18.94
N PHE A 393 -2.73 -1.94 18.23
CA PHE A 393 -3.57 -1.77 17.04
C PHE A 393 -3.28 -2.81 15.94
N TRP A 394 -2.01 -3.11 15.69
CA TRP A 394 -1.64 -4.10 14.65
C TRP A 394 -1.66 -5.53 15.18
N GLU A 395 -1.39 -5.74 16.46
CA GLU A 395 -1.47 -7.05 17.10
C GLU A 395 -2.90 -7.61 17.05
N GLU A 396 -3.92 -6.76 17.26
CA GLU A 396 -5.33 -7.11 17.04
C GLU A 396 -5.59 -7.61 15.60
N ARG A 397 -4.74 -7.21 14.65
CA ARG A 397 -4.85 -7.49 13.21
C ARG A 397 -3.87 -8.57 12.75
N GLY A 398 -3.33 -9.36 13.68
CA GLY A 398 -2.49 -10.53 13.40
C GLY A 398 -1.01 -10.23 13.11
N TYR A 399 -0.53 -9.05 13.52
CA TYR A 399 0.91 -8.76 13.52
C TYR A 399 1.57 -9.32 14.79
N SER A 400 2.87 -9.60 14.70
CA SER A 400 3.64 -10.15 15.81
C SER A 400 3.72 -9.16 16.96
N LYS A 401 3.48 -9.61 18.18
CA LYS A 401 3.53 -8.77 19.37
C LYS A 401 4.94 -8.26 19.69
N ASN A 402 5.93 -9.15 19.58
CA ASN A 402 7.33 -8.81 19.86
C ASN A 402 7.99 -8.09 18.67
N ALA A 403 7.52 -8.36 17.45
CA ALA A 403 7.90 -7.62 16.25
C ALA A 403 9.41 -7.50 15.99
N TRP A 404 10.25 -8.39 16.52
CA TRP A 404 11.69 -8.35 16.30
C TRP A 404 12.00 -8.32 14.80
N VAL A 405 12.91 -7.43 14.42
CA VAL A 405 13.50 -7.48 13.08
C VAL A 405 14.44 -8.67 13.10
N ASP A 406 14.14 -9.69 12.29
CA ASP A 406 15.05 -10.82 12.10
C ASP A 406 16.42 -10.26 11.72
N LYS A 407 17.50 -10.77 12.33
CA LYS A 407 18.86 -10.39 11.94
C LYS A 407 18.99 -10.59 10.44
N MET A 408 18.93 -9.49 9.68
CA MET A 408 19.39 -9.47 8.30
C MET A 408 20.92 -9.43 8.42
N GLU A 409 21.53 -10.59 8.68
CA GLU A 409 22.97 -10.81 8.44
C GLU A 409 23.28 -10.69 6.95
#